data_AF-A0A3M7AQG0-F1
#
_entry.id   AF-A0A3M7AQG0-F1
#
_cell.length_a   1.000
_cell.length_b   1.000
_cell.length_c   1.000
_cell.angle_alpha   90.00
_cell.angle_beta   90.00
_cell.angle_gamma   90.00
#
_symmetry.space_group_name_H-M   'P 1'
#
loop_
_entity.id
_entity.type
_entity.pdbx_description
1 polymer ?
#
loop_
_entity_poly.entity_id
_entity_poly.type
_entity_poly.pdbx_seq_one_letter_code
_entity_poly.pdbx_strand_id
1 'polypeptide(L)'
;AYYVVPPEDQNPCVAPSLLNVKRGVGTEDQLNKQGGLGLNGLGGTDSPPDSAVSMESPPKSPPFPYETRCEPKNPTIVPREVLERFHFTFLIRHPNRSIPSYYRCCVPPLMERSGFKEFNPSEAGYDELKKFFDYCKDTGLVGPKVCSNPDAPQPTGAYGEKDSGVEICVIDADDLLDDPEGILRKYCASIGVDFTPDMLVWDNDEDQEYVKEAFAKWDGWHDDAIKSKDLKPRAHKHAPKSDEEFYNEWMEKYGKDGADIIKKTADANVATYEYLKQYAIKA
;
A
#
# COMPACT_ATOMS: atom_id res chain seq x y z
N ALA A 1 2.14 1.56 -2.87
CA ALA A 1 1.61 2.38 -3.99
C ALA A 1 2.61 2.53 -5.14
N TYR A 2 3.92 2.45 -4.90
CA TYR A 2 4.99 2.61 -5.90
C TYR A 2 4.82 1.88 -7.25
N TYR A 3 4.27 0.66 -7.27
CA TYR A 3 4.08 -0.09 -8.53
C TYR A 3 2.77 0.23 -9.27
N VAL A 4 1.90 1.04 -8.69
CA VAL A 4 0.59 1.41 -9.24
C VAL A 4 0.56 2.88 -9.65
N VAL A 5 1.24 3.74 -8.90
CA VAL A 5 1.50 5.14 -9.25
C VAL A 5 2.94 5.22 -9.77
N PRO A 6 3.18 5.60 -11.03
CA PRO A 6 4.53 5.68 -11.56
C PRO A 6 5.41 6.62 -10.71
N PRO A 7 6.68 6.25 -10.49
CA PRO A 7 7.60 7.06 -9.71
C PRO A 7 8.02 8.31 -10.48
N GLU A 8 8.67 9.25 -9.78
CA GLU A 8 9.36 10.41 -10.39
C GLU A 8 8.46 11.28 -11.30
N ASP A 9 7.17 11.38 -10.96
CA ASP A 9 6.16 12.14 -11.73
C ASP A 9 6.02 11.69 -13.20
N GLN A 10 6.39 10.44 -13.50
CA GLN A 10 6.20 9.84 -14.81
C GLN A 10 4.71 9.75 -15.17
N ASN A 11 4.41 9.83 -16.46
CA ASN A 11 3.04 9.80 -16.96
C ASN A 11 2.32 8.49 -16.57
N PRO A 12 1.14 8.54 -15.90
CA PRO A 12 0.36 7.38 -15.47
C PRO A 12 -0.46 6.80 -16.61
N CYS A 13 0.23 6.31 -17.63
CA CYS A 13 -0.41 5.67 -18.76
C CYS A 13 -0.77 4.23 -18.40
N VAL A 14 -1.94 3.79 -18.84
CA VAL A 14 -2.58 2.56 -18.38
C VAL A 14 -1.70 1.34 -18.70
N ALA A 15 -1.49 0.45 -17.74
CA ALA A 15 -0.72 -0.77 -18.00
C ALA A 15 -1.35 -1.55 -19.18
N PRO A 16 -0.57 -2.00 -20.18
CA PRO A 16 -1.12 -2.71 -21.35
C PRO A 16 -1.99 -3.92 -20.97
N SER A 17 -1.65 -4.61 -19.88
CA SER A 17 -2.41 -5.74 -19.33
C SER A 17 -3.81 -5.37 -18.81
N LEU A 18 -4.08 -4.08 -18.58
CA LEU A 18 -5.36 -3.56 -18.06
C LEU A 18 -6.23 -2.92 -19.16
N LEU A 19 -5.74 -2.78 -20.39
CA LEU A 19 -6.53 -2.26 -21.53
C LEU A 19 -7.59 -3.24 -22.02
N ASN A 20 -7.29 -4.53 -21.93
CA ASN A 20 -8.19 -5.62 -22.34
C ASN A 20 -8.43 -6.53 -21.14
N VAL A 21 -9.30 -6.13 -20.21
CA VAL A 21 -9.64 -7.02 -19.09
C VAL A 21 -10.54 -8.15 -19.60
N LYS A 22 -9.95 -9.21 -20.17
CA LYS A 22 -10.61 -10.46 -20.52
C LYS A 22 -10.01 -11.63 -19.70
N ARG A 23 -10.91 -12.32 -19.00
CA ARG A 23 -10.83 -13.64 -18.33
C ARG A 23 -9.47 -14.06 -17.78
N GLY A 24 -9.33 -14.02 -16.45
CA GLY A 24 -8.31 -14.85 -15.79
C GLY A 24 -7.86 -14.46 -14.38
N VAL A 25 -8.29 -13.32 -13.84
CA VAL A 25 -7.88 -12.92 -12.48
C VAL A 25 -9.14 -12.58 -11.67
N GLY A 26 -9.74 -13.60 -11.06
CA GLY A 26 -10.94 -13.48 -10.21
C GLY A 26 -11.81 -14.74 -10.24
N THR A 27 -12.12 -15.27 -9.05
CA THR A 27 -12.84 -16.53 -8.74
C THR A 27 -14.35 -16.51 -9.00
N GLU A 28 -14.85 -15.63 -9.86
CA GLU A 28 -16.30 -15.49 -10.07
C GLU A 28 -16.74 -16.03 -11.43
N ASP A 29 -17.13 -17.30 -11.43
CA ASP A 29 -17.73 -17.99 -12.59
C ASP A 29 -18.97 -17.27 -13.16
N GLN A 30 -19.65 -16.44 -12.36
CA GLN A 30 -20.81 -15.66 -12.80
C GLN A 30 -20.42 -14.46 -13.68
N LEU A 31 -19.36 -13.71 -13.32
CA LEU A 31 -18.82 -12.61 -14.14
C LEU A 31 -18.28 -13.14 -15.49
N ASN A 32 -17.71 -14.35 -15.47
CA ASN A 32 -17.23 -15.02 -16.68
C ASN A 32 -18.36 -15.42 -17.64
N LYS A 33 -19.57 -15.69 -17.15
CA LYS A 33 -20.74 -16.03 -17.98
C LYS A 33 -21.43 -14.82 -18.62
N GLN A 34 -21.27 -13.62 -18.04
CA GLN A 34 -21.85 -12.38 -18.55
C GLN A 34 -20.94 -11.59 -19.51
N GLY A 35 -19.76 -12.13 -19.89
CA GLY A 35 -18.87 -11.50 -20.86
C GLY A 35 -17.67 -10.74 -20.27
N GLY A 36 -17.32 -10.97 -19.00
CA GLY A 36 -16.21 -10.28 -18.33
C GLY A 36 -16.62 -8.91 -17.78
N LEU A 37 -15.65 -8.04 -17.50
CA LEU A 37 -15.89 -6.75 -16.83
C LEU A 37 -16.74 -5.75 -17.62
N GLY A 38 -17.13 -6.04 -18.86
CA GLY A 38 -18.05 -5.18 -19.61
C GLY A 38 -17.45 -3.84 -20.08
N LEU A 39 -16.11 -3.72 -20.11
CA LEU A 39 -15.32 -2.58 -20.60
C LEU A 39 -15.47 -2.36 -22.14
N ASN A 40 -16.69 -2.35 -22.66
CA ASN A 40 -16.98 -1.97 -24.05
C ASN A 40 -17.01 -0.44 -24.15
N GLY A 41 -15.85 0.17 -24.23
CA GLY A 41 -15.74 1.63 -24.38
C GLY A 41 -14.35 2.18 -24.63
N LEU A 42 -13.30 1.36 -24.49
CA LEU A 42 -11.91 1.80 -24.70
C LEU A 42 -11.39 1.47 -26.11
N GLY A 43 -12.25 0.91 -26.97
CA GLY A 43 -11.93 0.54 -28.34
C GLY A 43 -11.74 1.76 -29.25
N GLY A 44 -10.58 2.41 -29.17
CA GLY A 44 -10.01 3.10 -30.31
C GLY A 44 -9.53 2.06 -31.32
N THR A 45 -9.86 2.26 -32.60
CA THR A 45 -9.68 1.31 -33.72
C THR A 45 -8.23 0.95 -34.08
N ASP A 46 -7.25 1.29 -33.24
CA ASP A 46 -5.81 1.12 -33.53
C ASP A 46 -5.04 0.30 -32.47
N SER A 47 -5.71 -0.50 -31.63
CA SER A 47 -5.01 -1.41 -30.72
C SER A 47 -4.58 -2.70 -31.45
N PRO A 48 -3.28 -3.08 -31.46
CA PRO A 48 -2.84 -4.34 -32.02
C PRO A 48 -3.44 -5.52 -31.23
N PRO A 49 -3.72 -6.67 -31.89
CA PRO A 49 -4.24 -7.84 -31.21
C PRO A 49 -3.17 -8.44 -30.29
N ASP A 50 -3.60 -8.87 -29.10
CA ASP A 50 -2.86 -9.72 -28.15
C ASP A 50 -1.38 -9.39 -27.95
N SER A 51 -1.09 -8.33 -27.18
CA SER A 51 0.23 -8.15 -26.59
C SER A 51 0.39 -8.99 -25.31
N ALA A 52 0.30 -10.31 -25.46
CA ALA A 52 1.09 -11.18 -24.60
C ALA A 52 2.54 -11.01 -25.07
N VAL A 53 3.25 -10.03 -24.52
CA VAL A 53 4.68 -9.85 -24.78
C VAL A 53 5.41 -11.08 -24.25
N SER A 54 5.66 -12.05 -25.13
CA SER A 54 6.67 -13.07 -24.93
C SER A 54 8.02 -12.37 -24.93
N MET A 55 8.47 -11.94 -23.75
CA MET A 55 9.76 -11.28 -23.62
C MET A 55 10.86 -12.33 -23.67
N GLU A 56 11.47 -12.52 -24.85
CA GLU A 56 12.71 -13.29 -25.02
C GLU A 56 13.91 -12.64 -24.30
N SER A 57 13.78 -11.38 -23.83
CA SER A 57 14.76 -10.69 -22.99
C SER A 57 14.11 -9.51 -22.24
N PRO A 58 14.52 -9.21 -20.99
CA PRO A 58 13.99 -8.06 -20.25
C PRO A 58 14.41 -6.73 -20.91
N PRO A 59 13.56 -5.69 -20.84
CA PRO A 59 13.83 -4.39 -21.46
C PRO A 59 15.04 -3.70 -20.81
N LYS A 60 15.79 -2.93 -21.60
CA LYS A 60 16.98 -2.17 -21.17
C LYS A 60 16.67 -0.90 -20.38
N SER A 61 15.40 -0.51 -20.30
CA SER A 61 14.91 0.70 -19.62
C SER A 61 13.67 0.37 -18.80
N PRO A 62 13.33 1.20 -17.79
CA PRO A 62 12.10 1.04 -17.03
C PRO A 62 10.89 1.00 -17.97
N PRO A 63 9.84 0.22 -17.65
CA PRO A 63 8.69 0.04 -18.53
C PRO A 63 7.77 1.27 -18.60
N PHE A 64 8.16 2.38 -17.98
CA PHE A 64 7.35 3.59 -17.86
C PHE A 64 7.98 4.77 -18.62
N PRO A 65 7.16 5.68 -19.17
CA PRO A 65 5.71 5.54 -19.34
C PRO A 65 5.36 4.48 -20.41
N TYR A 66 4.22 3.81 -20.26
CA TYR A 66 3.72 2.89 -21.30
C TYR A 66 3.25 3.66 -22.54
N GLU A 67 3.33 3.03 -23.72
CA GLU A 67 2.78 3.54 -24.99
C GLU A 67 1.25 3.39 -25.09
N THR A 68 0.56 3.62 -23.97
CA THR A 68 -0.89 3.51 -23.84
C THR A 68 -1.48 4.86 -23.46
N ARG A 69 -2.80 4.97 -23.44
CA ARG A 69 -3.46 6.21 -23.02
C ARG A 69 -3.31 6.44 -21.51
N CYS A 70 -3.16 7.69 -21.12
CA CYS A 70 -3.28 8.16 -19.74
C CYS A 70 -4.73 8.59 -19.46
N GLU A 71 -5.25 8.29 -18.27
CA GLU A 71 -6.57 8.77 -17.86
C GLU A 71 -6.45 10.14 -17.16
N PRO A 72 -7.25 11.15 -17.55
CA PRO A 72 -7.17 12.47 -16.92
C PRO A 72 -7.30 12.38 -15.40
N LYS A 73 -6.37 13.01 -14.66
CA LYS A 73 -6.33 13.10 -13.18
C LYS A 73 -6.12 11.79 -12.43
N ASN A 74 -6.16 10.63 -13.08
CA ASN A 74 -5.84 9.35 -12.47
C ASN A 74 -4.31 9.23 -12.36
N PRO A 75 -3.73 9.20 -11.15
CA PRO A 75 -2.29 9.12 -10.97
C PRO A 75 -1.76 7.69 -11.16
N THR A 76 -2.61 6.73 -11.51
CA THR A 76 -2.25 5.32 -11.54
C THR A 76 -2.22 4.75 -12.96
N ILE A 77 -1.51 3.64 -13.11
CA ILE A 77 -1.52 2.82 -14.33
C ILE A 77 -2.79 1.96 -14.42
N VAL A 78 -3.71 2.06 -13.45
CA VAL A 78 -4.91 1.23 -13.33
C VAL A 78 -6.13 2.07 -13.75
N PRO A 79 -6.96 1.61 -14.69
CA PRO A 79 -8.16 2.35 -15.10
C PRO A 79 -9.10 2.63 -13.93
N ARG A 80 -9.75 3.80 -13.92
CA ARG A 80 -10.72 4.20 -12.88
C ARG A 80 -11.81 3.15 -12.68
N GLU A 81 -12.36 2.61 -13.76
CA GLU A 81 -13.42 1.59 -13.70
C GLU A 81 -12.98 0.30 -12.98
N VAL A 82 -11.66 0.00 -12.99
CA VAL A 82 -11.12 -1.11 -12.22
C VAL A 82 -11.01 -0.72 -10.74
N LEU A 83 -10.52 0.49 -10.45
CA LEU A 83 -10.39 0.99 -9.07
C LEU A 83 -11.74 1.07 -8.34
N GLU A 84 -12.82 1.45 -9.03
CA GLU A 84 -14.19 1.53 -8.47
C GLU A 84 -14.75 0.19 -7.95
N ARG A 85 -14.08 -0.93 -8.26
CA ARG A 85 -14.50 -2.27 -7.83
C ARG A 85 -13.87 -2.68 -6.50
N PHE A 86 -12.97 -1.88 -5.94
CA PHE A 86 -12.25 -2.16 -4.70
C PHE A 86 -12.70 -1.22 -3.59
N HIS A 87 -12.57 -1.72 -2.36
CA HIS A 87 -12.56 -0.90 -1.16
C HIS A 87 -11.12 -0.57 -0.80
N PHE A 88 -10.82 0.70 -0.50
CA PHE A 88 -9.46 1.15 -0.22
C PHE A 88 -9.27 1.52 1.27
N THR A 89 -8.25 0.91 1.86
CA THR A 89 -7.77 1.18 3.22
C THR A 89 -6.29 1.53 3.14
N PHE A 90 -5.86 2.53 3.90
CA PHE A 90 -4.50 3.06 3.86
C PHE A 90 -3.78 2.80 5.19
N LEU A 91 -2.84 1.85 5.21
CA LEU A 91 -1.97 1.64 6.37
C LEU A 91 -0.74 2.55 6.27
N ILE A 92 -0.50 3.36 7.30
CA ILE A 92 0.66 4.25 7.40
C ILE A 92 1.50 3.91 8.62
N ARG A 93 2.80 4.26 8.56
CA ARG A 93 3.73 4.10 9.68
C ARG A 93 4.72 5.25 9.66
N HIS A 94 5.17 5.71 10.83
CA HIS A 94 6.14 6.81 10.91
C HIS A 94 7.46 6.47 10.17
N PRO A 95 8.02 7.35 9.32
CA PRO A 95 9.25 7.11 8.55
C PRO A 95 10.45 6.67 9.39
N ASN A 96 10.66 7.26 10.58
CA ASN A 96 11.71 6.84 11.53
C ASN A 96 11.62 5.37 11.99
N ARG A 97 10.51 4.66 11.73
CA ARG A 97 10.36 3.22 12.01
C ARG A 97 10.30 2.38 10.75
N SER A 98 9.64 2.85 9.69
CA SER A 98 9.47 2.10 8.45
C SER A 98 10.74 2.07 7.59
N ILE A 99 11.44 3.20 7.44
CA ILE A 99 12.66 3.30 6.62
C ILE A 99 13.79 2.41 7.16
N PRO A 100 14.16 2.44 8.46
CA PRO A 100 15.18 1.52 8.97
C PRO A 100 14.72 0.04 8.88
N SER A 101 13.42 -0.21 8.94
CA SER A 101 12.86 -1.56 8.75
C SER A 101 13.05 -2.06 7.31
N TYR A 102 12.82 -1.20 6.31
CA TYR A 102 13.08 -1.50 4.90
C TYR A 102 14.59 -1.62 4.62
N TYR A 103 15.39 -0.69 5.15
CA TYR A 103 16.85 -0.73 5.05
C TYR A 103 17.43 -2.02 5.62
N ARG A 104 16.88 -2.54 6.73
CA ARG A 104 17.25 -3.84 7.31
C ARG A 104 17.17 -4.99 6.30
N CYS A 105 16.18 -4.98 5.41
CA CYS A 105 16.01 -6.01 4.37
C CYS A 105 17.07 -5.93 3.26
N CYS A 106 17.73 -4.79 3.13
CA CYS A 106 18.71 -4.50 2.07
C CYS A 106 20.17 -4.71 2.52
N VAL A 107 20.38 -5.14 3.78
CA VAL A 107 21.72 -5.37 4.35
C VAL A 107 21.84 -6.78 4.96
N PRO A 108 23.07 -7.32 5.13
CA PRO A 108 23.24 -8.63 5.75
C PRO A 108 22.69 -8.67 7.19
N PRO A 109 22.18 -9.82 7.67
CA PRO A 109 22.11 -11.11 6.96
C PRO A 109 20.87 -11.27 6.06
N LEU A 110 19.88 -10.37 6.13
CA LEU A 110 18.62 -10.53 5.36
C LEU A 110 18.83 -10.38 3.86
N MET A 111 19.73 -9.50 3.44
CA MET A 111 20.12 -9.35 2.03
C MET A 111 20.67 -10.65 1.44
N GLU A 112 21.40 -11.45 2.24
CA GLU A 112 21.97 -12.71 1.78
C GLU A 112 20.90 -13.79 1.55
N ARG A 113 19.82 -13.77 2.34
CA ARG A 113 18.66 -14.67 2.20
C ARG A 113 17.73 -14.24 1.07
N SER A 114 17.36 -12.97 1.04
CA SER A 114 16.36 -12.43 0.10
C SER A 114 16.93 -12.12 -1.28
N GLY A 115 18.26 -11.95 -1.39
CA GLY A 115 18.92 -11.48 -2.61
C GLY A 115 18.66 -10.01 -2.94
N PHE A 116 18.00 -9.26 -2.05
CA PHE A 116 17.67 -7.85 -2.25
C PHE A 116 18.84 -6.96 -1.83
N LYS A 117 19.66 -6.55 -2.80
CA LYS A 117 21.00 -5.99 -2.56
C LYS A 117 21.06 -4.48 -2.40
N GLU A 118 20.03 -3.76 -2.84
CA GLU A 118 20.08 -2.31 -2.97
C GLU A 118 18.88 -1.67 -2.30
N PHE A 119 19.15 -0.75 -1.38
CA PHE A 119 18.13 0.11 -0.82
C PHE A 119 17.80 1.21 -1.83
N ASN A 120 16.55 1.26 -2.29
CA ASN A 120 16.08 2.33 -3.17
C ASN A 120 15.14 3.27 -2.40
N PRO A 121 15.57 4.52 -2.08
CA PRO A 121 14.72 5.48 -1.38
C PRO A 121 13.37 5.75 -2.06
N SER A 122 13.28 5.64 -3.39
CA SER A 122 12.02 5.88 -4.10
C SER A 122 10.98 4.80 -3.81
N GLU A 123 11.40 3.57 -3.48
CA GLU A 123 10.48 2.48 -3.12
C GLU A 123 9.87 2.63 -1.72
N ALA A 124 10.26 3.65 -0.94
CA ALA A 124 9.63 3.96 0.34
C ALA A 124 8.12 4.24 0.19
N GLY A 125 7.68 4.72 -0.97
CA GLY A 125 6.28 4.64 -1.40
C GLY A 125 5.31 5.64 -0.76
N TYR A 126 5.80 6.60 0.04
CA TYR A 126 4.95 7.56 0.75
C TYR A 126 4.31 8.58 -0.18
N ASP A 127 5.09 9.13 -1.12
CA ASP A 127 4.58 10.10 -2.10
C ASP A 127 3.52 9.46 -3.00
N GLU A 128 3.78 8.24 -3.47
CA GLU A 128 2.84 7.46 -4.27
C GLU A 128 1.59 7.11 -3.48
N LEU A 129 1.74 6.79 -2.18
CA LEU A 129 0.59 6.53 -1.31
C LEU A 129 -0.27 7.78 -1.14
N LYS A 130 0.36 8.95 -0.95
CA LYS A 130 -0.34 10.24 -0.85
C LYS A 130 -1.05 10.59 -2.15
N LYS A 131 -0.39 10.48 -3.31
CA LYS A 131 -0.99 10.73 -4.62
C LYS A 131 -2.21 9.85 -4.85
N PHE A 132 -2.10 8.56 -4.52
CA PHE A 132 -3.21 7.63 -4.65
C PHE A 132 -4.34 7.94 -3.66
N PHE A 133 -4.01 8.21 -2.39
CA PHE A 133 -4.97 8.64 -1.38
C PHE A 133 -5.73 9.90 -1.79
N ASP A 134 -5.02 10.94 -2.23
CA ASP A 134 -5.63 12.19 -2.69
C ASP A 134 -6.57 11.94 -3.86
N TYR A 135 -6.17 11.12 -4.84
CA TYR A 135 -7.06 10.74 -5.94
C TYR A 135 -8.33 10.01 -5.46
N CYS A 136 -8.20 9.03 -4.57
CA CYS A 136 -9.35 8.31 -4.04
C CYS A 136 -10.30 9.24 -3.26
N LYS A 137 -9.75 10.10 -2.39
CA LYS A 137 -10.49 11.08 -1.61
C LYS A 137 -11.18 12.12 -2.50
N ASP A 138 -10.46 12.69 -3.46
CA ASP A 138 -10.94 13.83 -4.23
C ASP A 138 -11.99 13.43 -5.27
N THR A 139 -11.92 12.19 -5.76
CA THR A 139 -12.87 11.62 -6.72
C THR A 139 -14.00 10.82 -6.08
N GLY A 140 -14.09 10.77 -4.75
CA GLY A 140 -15.17 10.09 -4.04
C GLY A 140 -15.09 8.55 -4.04
N LEU A 141 -13.96 7.96 -4.44
CA LEU A 141 -13.74 6.50 -4.25
C LEU A 141 -13.73 6.12 -2.77
N VAL A 142 -13.33 7.07 -1.91
CA VAL A 142 -13.50 7.01 -0.45
C VAL A 142 -13.91 8.39 0.06
N GLY A 143 -14.56 8.43 1.22
CA GLY A 143 -15.01 9.66 1.86
C GLY A 143 -16.33 10.19 1.30
N PRO A 144 -16.77 11.37 1.75
CA PRO A 144 -15.97 12.36 2.49
C PRO A 144 -15.80 12.05 3.98
N LYS A 145 -16.66 11.21 4.57
CA LYS A 145 -16.57 10.90 6.00
C LYS A 145 -15.29 10.13 6.32
N VAL A 146 -14.60 10.49 7.40
CA VAL A 146 -13.44 9.75 7.91
C VAL A 146 -13.90 8.80 9.02
N CYS A 147 -13.46 7.55 8.94
CA CYS A 147 -13.82 6.51 9.90
C CYS A 147 -13.36 6.90 11.31
N SER A 148 -14.34 7.04 12.21
CA SER A 148 -14.13 7.29 13.64
C SER A 148 -13.13 8.42 13.98
N ASN A 149 -13.10 9.47 13.15
CA ASN A 149 -12.28 10.66 13.40
C ASN A 149 -13.09 11.93 13.09
N PRO A 150 -13.76 12.53 14.10
CA PRO A 150 -14.57 13.73 13.91
C PRO A 150 -13.73 15.00 13.67
N ASP A 151 -12.45 14.97 14.06
CA ASP A 151 -11.52 16.09 13.94
C ASP A 151 -10.79 16.11 12.59
N ALA A 152 -10.98 15.08 11.77
CA ALA A 152 -10.33 14.99 10.48
C ALA A 152 -10.78 16.15 9.56
N PRO A 153 -9.89 16.65 8.68
CA PRO A 153 -10.27 17.60 7.65
C PRO A 153 -11.43 17.03 6.84
N GLN A 154 -12.53 17.77 6.75
CA GLN A 154 -13.65 17.38 5.90
C GLN A 154 -13.23 17.55 4.44
N PRO A 155 -13.17 16.46 3.65
CA PRO A 155 -12.83 16.55 2.24
C PRO A 155 -13.91 17.34 1.53
N THR A 156 -13.55 18.45 0.91
CA THR A 156 -14.38 19.09 -0.09
C THR A 156 -14.21 18.28 -1.35
N GLY A 157 -15.11 17.31 -1.64
CA GLY A 157 -15.01 16.43 -2.80
C GLY A 157 -14.67 17.23 -4.07
N ALA A 158 -13.39 17.21 -4.47
CA ALA A 158 -12.84 18.21 -5.37
C ALA A 158 -13.39 18.08 -6.79
N TYR A 159 -13.95 16.91 -7.11
CA TYR A 159 -14.47 16.62 -8.45
C TYR A 159 -16.00 16.50 -8.53
N GLY A 160 -16.73 16.82 -7.46
CA GLY A 160 -18.20 16.88 -7.49
C GLY A 160 -18.89 15.54 -7.80
N GLU A 161 -18.19 14.44 -7.53
CA GLU A 161 -18.68 13.08 -7.78
C GLU A 161 -19.60 12.59 -6.64
N LYS A 162 -20.39 11.55 -6.94
CA LYS A 162 -21.38 11.00 -6.01
C LYS A 162 -20.66 10.34 -4.83
N ASP A 163 -21.17 10.58 -3.62
CA ASP A 163 -20.74 9.88 -2.41
C ASP A 163 -20.86 8.36 -2.62
N SER A 164 -19.74 7.64 -2.50
CA SER A 164 -19.69 6.18 -2.61
C SER A 164 -20.28 5.50 -1.38
N GLY A 165 -20.52 6.24 -0.29
CA GLY A 165 -20.91 5.72 1.02
C GLY A 165 -19.76 5.02 1.76
N VAL A 166 -18.56 4.99 1.16
CA VAL A 166 -17.36 4.40 1.73
C VAL A 166 -16.64 5.45 2.56
N GLU A 167 -16.36 5.19 3.83
CA GLU A 167 -15.58 6.12 4.65
C GLU A 167 -14.08 6.08 4.30
N ILE A 168 -13.35 7.16 4.57
CA ILE A 168 -11.90 7.17 4.55
C ILE A 168 -11.39 6.35 5.73
N CYS A 169 -10.69 5.25 5.44
CA CYS A 169 -10.01 4.42 6.42
C CYS A 169 -8.49 4.55 6.29
N VAL A 170 -7.89 5.42 7.10
CA VAL A 170 -6.43 5.47 7.29
C VAL A 170 -6.08 4.86 8.65
N ILE A 171 -5.18 3.89 8.69
CA ILE A 171 -4.76 3.19 9.91
C ILE A 171 -3.31 3.58 10.19
N ASP A 172 -3.05 4.23 11.32
CA ASP A 172 -1.68 4.43 11.79
C ASP A 172 -1.19 3.19 12.53
N ALA A 173 0.01 2.71 12.16
CA ALA A 173 0.57 1.50 12.74
C ALA A 173 0.93 1.63 14.22
N ASP A 174 1.31 2.81 14.71
CA ASP A 174 1.58 3.00 16.14
C ASP A 174 0.26 3.02 16.93
N ASP A 175 -0.80 3.64 16.40
CA ASP A 175 -2.14 3.62 17.01
C ASP A 175 -2.73 2.20 17.02
N LEU A 176 -2.62 1.45 15.91
CA LEU A 176 -3.04 0.04 15.81
C LEU A 176 -2.30 -0.84 16.82
N LEU A 177 -1.00 -0.64 17.02
CA LEU A 177 -0.21 -1.44 17.96
C LEU A 177 -0.49 -1.06 19.43
N ASP A 178 -0.98 0.15 19.70
CA ASP A 178 -1.37 0.59 21.03
C ASP A 178 -2.78 0.09 21.42
N ASP A 179 -3.72 0.06 20.48
CA ASP A 179 -5.08 -0.47 20.68
C ASP A 179 -5.58 -1.28 19.46
N PRO A 180 -5.09 -2.52 19.28
CA PRO A 180 -5.48 -3.33 18.13
C PRO A 180 -6.98 -3.60 18.03
N GLU A 181 -7.61 -3.93 19.16
CA GLU A 181 -9.03 -4.26 19.20
C GLU A 181 -9.89 -3.03 18.91
N GLY A 182 -9.61 -1.89 19.54
CA GLY A 182 -10.39 -0.67 19.32
C GLY A 182 -10.30 -0.16 17.88
N ILE A 183 -9.10 -0.16 17.29
CA ILE A 183 -8.92 0.21 15.88
C ILE A 183 -9.61 -0.79 14.96
N LEU A 184 -9.45 -2.10 15.19
CA LEU A 184 -10.03 -3.13 14.32
C LEU A 184 -11.57 -3.14 14.39
N ARG A 185 -12.18 -2.91 15.56
CA ARG A 185 -13.64 -2.75 15.69
C ARG A 185 -14.17 -1.59 14.86
N LYS A 186 -13.50 -0.43 14.90
CA LYS A 186 -13.86 0.76 14.11
C LYS A 186 -13.72 0.49 12.62
N TYR A 187 -12.62 -0.15 12.22
CA TYR A 187 -12.38 -0.55 10.85
C TYR A 187 -13.46 -1.52 10.32
N CYS A 188 -13.71 -2.61 11.04
CA CYS A 188 -14.75 -3.60 10.73
C CYS A 188 -16.13 -2.95 10.55
N ALA A 189 -16.53 -2.08 11.49
CA ALA A 189 -17.81 -1.36 11.40
C ALA A 189 -17.91 -0.48 10.15
N SER A 190 -16.80 0.15 9.74
CA SER A 190 -16.73 1.02 8.56
C SER A 190 -16.87 0.25 7.25
N ILE A 191 -16.26 -0.94 7.17
CA ILE A 191 -16.28 -1.78 5.96
C ILE A 191 -17.48 -2.75 5.92
N GLY A 192 -18.33 -2.74 6.94
CA GLY A 192 -19.52 -3.60 7.01
C GLY A 192 -19.22 -5.07 7.33
N VAL A 193 -18.14 -5.34 8.07
CA VAL A 193 -17.76 -6.68 8.54
C VAL A 193 -17.96 -6.75 10.05
N ASP A 194 -18.55 -7.85 10.55
CA ASP A 194 -18.69 -8.07 11.99
C ASP A 194 -17.33 -8.40 12.61
N PHE A 195 -16.92 -7.61 13.60
CA PHE A 195 -15.71 -7.90 14.37
C PHE A 195 -15.91 -9.15 15.23
N THR A 196 -14.94 -10.08 15.20
CA THR A 196 -14.81 -11.16 16.17
C THR A 196 -13.43 -11.10 16.84
N PRO A 197 -13.32 -11.42 18.15
CA PRO A 197 -12.03 -11.44 18.85
C PRO A 197 -10.99 -12.35 18.18
N ASP A 198 -11.43 -13.41 17.52
CA ASP A 198 -10.57 -14.36 16.81
C ASP A 198 -9.80 -13.71 15.64
N MET A 199 -10.24 -12.55 15.14
CA MET A 199 -9.47 -11.78 14.14
C MET A 199 -8.09 -11.30 14.64
N LEU A 200 -7.88 -11.29 15.96
CA LEU A 200 -6.62 -10.89 16.60
C LEU A 200 -5.74 -12.10 16.96
N VAL A 201 -6.15 -13.33 16.67
CA VAL A 201 -5.47 -14.57 17.08
C VAL A 201 -5.40 -15.54 15.91
N TRP A 202 -4.19 -15.99 15.57
CA TRP A 202 -3.93 -16.93 14.47
C TRP A 202 -2.90 -18.00 14.89
N ASP A 203 -3.03 -18.47 16.13
CA ASP A 203 -2.17 -19.51 16.69
C ASP A 203 -2.64 -20.93 16.29
N ASN A 204 -2.49 -21.28 15.00
CA ASN A 204 -2.75 -22.63 14.53
C ASN A 204 -1.68 -23.10 13.53
N ASP A 205 -1.29 -24.37 13.64
CA ASP A 205 -0.16 -24.92 12.87
C ASP A 205 -0.46 -25.04 11.37
N GLU A 206 -1.72 -25.24 10.99
CA GLU A 206 -2.15 -25.37 9.59
C GLU A 206 -1.96 -24.05 8.83
N ASP A 207 -2.47 -22.94 9.36
CA ASP A 207 -2.27 -21.61 8.78
C ASP A 207 -0.80 -21.21 8.78
N GLN A 208 -0.06 -21.58 9.82
CA GLN A 208 1.38 -21.31 9.90
C GLN A 208 2.17 -22.01 8.80
N GLU A 209 1.83 -23.27 8.49
CA GLU A 209 2.47 -23.98 7.40
C GLU A 209 2.05 -23.41 6.04
N TYR A 210 0.77 -23.14 5.84
CA TYR A 210 0.25 -22.50 4.64
C TYR A 210 0.93 -21.16 4.35
N VAL A 211 1.06 -20.28 5.35
CA VAL A 211 1.67 -18.95 5.20
C VAL A 211 3.17 -19.09 4.88
N LYS A 212 3.90 -20.00 5.51
CA LYS A 212 5.31 -20.24 5.17
C LYS A 212 5.48 -20.62 3.69
N GLU A 213 4.64 -21.52 3.18
CA GLU A 213 4.67 -21.91 1.77
C GLU A 213 4.29 -20.75 0.85
N ALA A 214 3.21 -20.03 1.17
CA ALA A 214 2.71 -18.91 0.38
C ALA A 214 3.74 -17.76 0.25
N PHE A 215 4.51 -17.52 1.31
CA PHE A 215 5.53 -16.45 1.36
C PHE A 215 6.97 -16.93 1.14
N ALA A 216 7.19 -18.20 0.77
CA ALA A 216 8.53 -18.78 0.60
C ALA A 216 9.42 -18.03 -0.41
N LYS A 217 8.82 -17.37 -1.41
CA LYS A 217 9.54 -16.54 -2.40
C LYS A 217 10.12 -15.25 -1.81
N TRP A 218 9.65 -14.84 -0.65
CA TRP A 218 10.01 -13.60 0.05
C TRP A 218 10.73 -13.92 1.36
N ASP A 219 11.61 -14.92 1.34
CA ASP A 219 12.34 -15.38 2.52
C ASP A 219 13.08 -14.22 3.22
N GLY A 220 12.93 -14.14 4.54
CA GLY A 220 13.52 -13.07 5.37
C GLY A 220 12.70 -11.78 5.49
N TRP A 221 11.75 -11.51 4.58
CA TRP A 221 10.95 -10.27 4.62
C TRP A 221 9.79 -10.33 5.61
N HIS A 222 9.15 -11.50 5.71
CA HIS A 222 7.94 -11.69 6.51
C HIS A 222 8.17 -12.54 7.75
N ASP A 223 9.44 -12.86 8.09
CA ASP A 223 9.80 -13.72 9.22
C ASP A 223 9.10 -13.34 10.54
N ASP A 224 9.05 -12.04 10.84
CA ASP A 224 8.45 -11.52 12.07
C ASP A 224 6.93 -11.73 12.08
N ALA A 225 6.27 -11.54 10.93
CA ALA A 225 4.84 -11.76 10.77
C ALA A 225 4.48 -13.25 10.76
N ILE A 226 5.24 -14.07 10.03
CA ILE A 226 5.08 -15.54 9.98
C ILE A 226 5.19 -16.11 11.39
N LYS A 227 6.19 -15.69 12.19
CA LYS A 227 6.38 -16.21 13.55
C LYS A 227 5.38 -15.66 14.58
N SER A 228 4.56 -14.68 14.21
CA SER A 228 3.55 -14.11 15.09
C SER A 228 2.35 -15.04 15.20
N LYS A 229 1.62 -14.93 16.31
CA LYS A 229 0.43 -15.76 16.63
C LYS A 229 -0.78 -14.92 17.03
N ASP A 230 -0.57 -13.65 17.29
CA ASP A 230 -1.58 -12.72 17.76
C ASP A 230 -1.21 -11.28 17.40
N LEU A 231 -2.22 -10.40 17.44
CA LEU A 231 -2.05 -8.95 17.51
C LEU A 231 -2.61 -8.45 18.83
N LYS A 232 -1.71 -8.17 19.78
CA LYS A 232 -2.04 -7.64 21.11
C LYS A 232 -1.44 -6.26 21.35
N PRO A 233 -2.04 -5.45 22.24
CA PRO A 233 -1.46 -4.19 22.65
C PRO A 233 0.01 -4.35 23.05
N ARG A 234 0.86 -3.41 22.65
CA ARG A 234 2.26 -3.40 23.08
C ARG A 234 2.36 -3.40 24.60
N ALA A 235 3.26 -4.22 25.14
CA ALA A 235 3.49 -4.31 26.59
C ALA A 235 3.91 -2.97 27.22
N HIS A 236 4.64 -2.15 26.46
CA HIS A 236 5.03 -0.81 26.84
C HIS A 236 4.80 0.14 25.67
N LYS A 237 4.10 1.25 25.92
CA LYS A 237 4.07 2.37 24.96
C LYS A 237 5.49 2.87 24.78
N HIS A 238 5.94 2.98 23.53
CA HIS A 238 7.23 3.59 23.29
C HIS A 238 7.18 5.05 23.70
N ALA A 239 8.04 5.44 24.63
CA ALA A 239 8.31 6.85 24.84
C ALA A 239 8.69 7.49 23.48
N PRO A 240 8.20 8.71 23.19
CA PRO A 240 8.65 9.44 22.01
C PRO A 240 10.17 9.54 22.04
N LYS A 241 10.83 9.03 21.00
CA LYS A 241 12.28 9.22 20.82
C LYS A 241 12.51 10.50 20.06
N SER A 242 13.54 11.23 20.44
CA SER A 242 14.10 12.33 19.66
C SER A 242 14.76 11.81 18.37
N ASP A 243 14.92 12.70 17.40
CA ASP A 243 15.65 12.37 16.16
C ASP A 243 17.10 11.96 16.43
N GLU A 244 17.72 12.51 17.48
CA GLU A 244 19.07 12.15 17.90
C GLU A 244 19.14 10.71 18.44
N GLU A 245 18.17 10.30 19.27
CA GLU A 245 18.09 8.93 19.76
C GLU A 245 17.87 7.94 18.62
N PHE A 246 16.98 8.25 17.66
CA PHE A 246 16.80 7.42 16.47
C PHE A 246 18.08 7.31 15.66
N TYR A 247 18.77 8.43 15.40
CA TYR A 247 20.01 8.43 14.64
C TYR A 247 21.11 7.61 15.34
N ASN A 248 21.25 7.72 16.66
CA ASN A 248 22.21 6.94 17.43
C ASN A 248 21.94 5.43 17.33
N GLU A 249 20.68 5.00 17.37
CA GLU A 249 20.32 3.59 17.16
C GLU A 249 20.66 3.10 15.75
N TRP A 250 20.44 3.94 14.73
CA TRP A 250 20.80 3.59 13.36
C TRP A 250 22.31 3.55 13.16
N MET A 251 23.04 4.47 13.80
CA MET A 251 24.51 4.50 13.80
C MET A 251 25.09 3.22 14.40
N GLU A 252 24.57 2.80 15.55
CA GLU A 252 25.00 1.56 16.21
C GLU A 252 24.72 0.33 15.33
N LYS A 253 23.54 0.29 14.70
CA LYS A 253 23.08 -0.90 13.97
C LYS A 253 23.60 -1.01 12.54
N TYR A 254 23.73 0.11 11.84
CA TYR A 254 23.99 0.16 10.39
C TYR A 254 25.25 0.95 10.03
N GLY A 255 25.96 1.49 11.02
CA GLY A 255 27.09 2.39 10.79
C GLY A 255 26.67 3.72 10.20
N LYS A 256 27.66 4.58 9.94
CA LYS A 256 27.43 5.96 9.51
C LYS A 256 26.66 6.07 8.19
N ASP A 257 27.10 5.35 7.17
CA ASP A 257 26.51 5.46 5.84
C ASP A 257 25.04 4.99 5.84
N GLY A 258 24.75 3.91 6.56
CA GLY A 258 23.38 3.43 6.73
C GLY A 258 22.50 4.40 7.50
N ALA A 259 23.00 4.94 8.62
CA ALA A 259 22.28 5.93 9.41
C ALA A 259 21.99 7.22 8.63
N ASP A 260 22.94 7.70 7.83
CA ASP A 260 22.78 8.89 6.99
C ASP A 260 21.72 8.67 5.89
N ILE A 261 21.74 7.51 5.22
CA ILE A 261 20.76 7.16 4.19
C ILE A 261 19.36 7.03 4.79
N ILE A 262 19.25 6.34 5.94
CA ILE A 262 17.98 6.19 6.66
C ILE A 262 17.45 7.55 7.06
N LYS A 263 18.27 8.39 7.69
CA LYS A 263 17.86 9.73 8.14
C LYS A 263 17.37 10.58 6.97
N LYS A 264 18.17 10.68 5.90
CA LYS A 264 17.79 11.44 4.70
C LYS A 264 16.45 10.98 4.13
N THR A 265 16.25 9.66 4.04
CA THR A 265 15.03 9.09 3.47
C THR A 265 13.84 9.24 4.40
N ALA A 266 14.04 9.10 5.72
CA ALA A 266 12.97 9.31 6.70
C ALA A 266 12.51 10.77 6.70
N ASP A 267 13.44 11.72 6.82
CA ASP A 267 13.18 13.17 6.83
C ASP A 267 12.40 13.60 5.59
N ALA A 268 12.74 13.06 4.41
CA ALA A 268 12.06 13.36 3.15
C ALA A 268 10.58 12.93 3.13
N ASN A 269 10.18 11.99 3.98
CA ASN A 269 8.84 11.39 3.97
C ASN A 269 7.98 11.77 5.18
N VAL A 270 8.53 12.46 6.20
CA VAL A 270 7.78 12.84 7.43
C VAL A 270 6.59 13.73 7.11
N ALA A 271 6.75 14.74 6.27
CA ALA A 271 5.65 15.64 5.92
C ALA A 271 4.46 14.91 5.27
N THR A 272 4.76 13.93 4.41
CA THR A 272 3.75 13.09 3.76
C THR A 272 3.03 12.19 4.76
N TYR A 273 3.76 11.59 5.70
CA TYR A 273 3.18 10.81 6.79
C TYR A 273 2.24 11.66 7.66
N GLU A 274 2.70 12.84 8.11
CA GLU A 274 1.89 13.73 8.97
C GLU A 274 0.64 14.26 8.26
N TYR A 275 0.70 14.47 6.95
CA TYR A 275 -0.48 14.78 6.14
C TYR A 275 -1.52 13.64 6.20
N LEU A 276 -1.10 12.41 5.91
CA LEU A 276 -2.01 11.25 5.92
C LEU A 276 -2.56 10.96 7.31
N LYS A 277 -1.75 11.17 8.36
CA LYS A 277 -2.13 10.95 9.76
C LYS A 277 -3.31 11.81 10.22
N GLN A 278 -3.56 12.96 9.59
CA GLN A 278 -4.74 13.79 9.90
C GLN A 278 -6.06 13.05 9.63
N TYR A 279 -6.04 12.06 8.75
CA TYR A 279 -7.19 11.23 8.38
C TYR A 279 -7.21 9.86 9.08
N ALA A 280 -6.27 9.59 10.00
CA ALA A 280 -6.18 8.31 10.69
C ALA A 280 -7.39 8.06 11.60
N ILE A 281 -7.82 6.80 11.68
CA ILE A 281 -8.76 6.32 12.71
C ILE A 281 -8.16 6.67 14.07
N LYS A 282 -8.91 7.40 14.91
CA LYS A 282 -8.46 7.69 16.26
C LYS A 282 -8.65 6.47 17.13
N ALA A 283 -7.62 6.07 17.88
CA ALA A 283 -7.73 5.12 18.99
C ALA A 283 -8.68 5.67 20.07
#